data_AF-A0A7V3FZP8-F1
#
_entry.id   AF-A0A7V3FZP8-F1
#
_cell.length_a   1.000
_cell.length_b   1.000
_cell.length_c   1.000
_cell.angle_alpha   90.00
_cell.angle_beta   90.00
_cell.angle_gamma   90.00
#
_symmetry.space_group_name_H-M   'P 1'
#
loop_
_entity.id
_entity.type
_entity.pdbx_description
1 polymer ?
#
loop_
_entity_poly.entity_id
_entity_poly.type
_entity_poly.pdbx_seq_one_letter_code
_entity_poly.pdbx_strand_id
1 'polypeptide(L)'
;MSRELMSLVLPRMAQRLDRQLRRYRAGELDDEQFTRKFELLLQQQYDWLARQGIEEVEAAVMIHGAVLVLSGAGLRAEAQELNLPLETVEYRAVRAAAADVAETYGLKEDRVFRRISAVVAAYAE
;
A
#
# COMPACT_ATOMS: atom_id res chain seq x y z
N MET A 1 -1.34 4.68 18.12
CA MET A 1 -2.27 4.01 17.19
C MET A 1 -1.72 3.84 15.77
N SER A 2 -1.51 4.87 14.95
CA SER A 2 -1.04 4.68 13.56
C SER A 2 0.28 3.91 13.45
N ARG A 3 1.24 4.18 14.33
CA ARG A 3 2.53 3.46 14.38
C ARG A 3 2.35 1.98 14.75
N GLU A 4 1.51 1.68 15.74
CA GLU A 4 1.23 0.32 16.22
C GLU A 4 0.44 -0.49 15.19
N LEU A 5 -0.50 0.13 14.49
CA LEU A 5 -1.23 -0.54 13.40
C LEU A 5 -0.30 -0.86 12.24
N MET A 6 0.55 0.09 11.84
CA MET A 6 1.51 -0.13 10.77
C MET A 6 2.53 -1.21 11.12
N SER A 7 2.99 -1.30 12.38
CA SER A 7 3.88 -2.38 12.82
C SER A 7 3.22 -3.77 12.82
N LEU A 8 1.89 -3.84 12.78
CA LEU A 8 1.14 -5.09 12.60
C LEU A 8 0.88 -5.40 11.11
N VAL A 9 0.50 -4.38 10.33
CA VAL A 9 0.13 -4.53 8.90
C VAL A 9 1.37 -4.82 8.05
N LEU A 10 2.46 -4.05 8.22
CA LEU A 10 3.66 -4.17 7.38
C LEU A 10 4.23 -5.59 7.35
N PRO A 11 4.56 -6.25 8.48
CA PRO A 11 5.16 -7.58 8.43
C PRO A 11 4.25 -8.63 7.79
N ARG A 12 2.95 -8.56 8.06
CA ARG A 12 1.95 -9.48 7.52
C ARG A 12 1.81 -9.37 6.01
N MET A 13 1.87 -8.14 5.50
CA MET A 13 1.82 -7.88 4.06
C MET A 13 3.16 -8.22 3.40
N ALA A 14 4.28 -7.75 3.95
CA ALA A 14 5.62 -7.91 3.38
C ALA A 14 5.93 -9.37 3.08
N GLN A 15 5.76 -10.27 4.06
CA GLN A 15 6.11 -11.67 3.90
C GLN A 15 5.29 -12.37 2.81
N ARG A 16 4.00 -12.05 2.71
CA ARG A 16 3.09 -12.68 1.75
C ARG A 16 3.28 -12.11 0.36
N LEU A 17 3.42 -10.79 0.25
CA LEU A 17 3.67 -10.08 -1.00
C LEU A 17 5.01 -10.50 -1.61
N ASP A 18 6.08 -10.55 -0.81
CA ASP A 18 7.40 -11.00 -1.27
C ASP A 18 7.35 -12.42 -1.84
N ARG A 19 6.63 -13.34 -1.18
CA ARG A 19 6.43 -14.69 -1.71
C ARG A 19 5.68 -14.67 -3.04
N GLN A 20 4.65 -13.83 -3.19
CA GLN A 20 3.90 -13.72 -4.45
C GLN A 20 4.76 -13.11 -5.57
N LEU A 21 5.52 -12.06 -5.26
CA LEU A 21 6.43 -11.40 -6.19
C LEU A 21 7.54 -12.34 -6.70
N ARG A 22 8.13 -13.15 -5.82
CA ARG A 22 9.14 -14.14 -6.22
C ARG A 22 8.58 -15.15 -7.22
N ARG A 23 7.36 -15.63 -6.98
CA ARG A 23 6.69 -16.58 -7.88
C ARG A 23 6.30 -15.95 -9.21
N TYR A 24 5.83 -14.71 -9.19
CA TYR A 24 5.55 -13.94 -10.40
C TYR A 24 6.81 -13.73 -11.25
N ARG A 25 7.91 -13.28 -10.62
CA ARG A 25 9.20 -13.11 -11.31
C ARG A 25 9.79 -14.42 -11.87
N ALA A 26 9.48 -15.55 -11.23
CA ALA A 26 9.87 -16.88 -11.71
C ALA A 26 8.96 -17.41 -12.84
N GLY A 27 7.91 -16.69 -13.23
CA GLY A 27 6.92 -17.13 -14.21
C GLY A 27 5.96 -18.20 -13.69
N GLU A 28 5.94 -18.46 -12.38
CA GLU A 28 4.99 -19.40 -11.76
C GLU A 28 3.59 -18.79 -11.54
N LEU A 29 3.49 -17.46 -11.61
CA LEU A 29 2.25 -16.70 -11.63
C LEU A 29 2.27 -15.80 -12.85
N ASP A 30 1.14 -15.73 -13.56
CA ASP A 30 0.89 -14.69 -14.55
C ASP A 30 0.31 -13.41 -13.88
N ASP A 31 0.09 -12.37 -14.69
CA ASP A 31 -0.43 -11.07 -14.23
C ASP A 31 -1.78 -11.19 -13.52
N GLU A 32 -2.70 -11.99 -14.06
CA GLU A 32 -4.05 -12.15 -13.52
C GLU A 32 -4.01 -12.89 -12.17
N GLN A 33 -3.22 -13.96 -12.10
CA GLN A 33 -3.03 -14.74 -10.89
C GLN A 33 -2.33 -13.96 -9.80
N PHE A 34 -1.33 -13.15 -10.14
CA PHE A 34 -0.66 -12.27 -9.20
C PHE A 34 -1.65 -11.22 -8.67
N THR A 35 -2.37 -10.52 -9.57
CA THR A 35 -3.35 -9.49 -9.22
C THR A 35 -4.42 -10.04 -8.27
N ARG A 36 -5.04 -11.16 -8.62
CA ARG A 36 -6.07 -11.79 -7.78
C ARG A 36 -5.54 -12.18 -6.40
N LYS A 37 -4.30 -12.68 -6.32
CA LYS A 37 -3.65 -13.05 -5.05
C LYS A 37 -3.29 -11.83 -4.20
N PHE A 38 -2.95 -10.72 -4.85
CA PHE A 38 -2.68 -9.46 -4.19
C PHE A 38 -3.97 -8.84 -3.63
N GLU A 39 -5.04 -8.77 -4.41
CA GLU A 39 -6.36 -8.32 -3.95
C GLU A 39 -6.86 -9.14 -2.75
N LEU A 40 -6.75 -10.47 -2.84
CA LEU A 40 -7.11 -11.36 -1.73
C LEU A 40 -6.26 -11.08 -0.47
N LEU A 41 -4.98 -10.76 -0.63
CA LEU A 41 -4.11 -10.38 0.49
C LEU A 41 -4.60 -9.09 1.15
N LEU A 42 -4.98 -8.08 0.36
CA LEU A 42 -5.52 -6.82 0.86
C LEU A 42 -6.83 -7.05 1.61
N GLN A 43 -7.77 -7.78 1.01
CA GLN A 43 -9.06 -8.12 1.64
C GLN A 43 -8.86 -8.84 2.98
N GLN A 44 -7.91 -9.79 3.04
CA GLN A 44 -7.58 -10.48 4.30
C GLN A 44 -7.02 -9.54 5.37
N GLN A 45 -6.31 -8.47 5.00
CA GLN A 45 -5.87 -7.48 5.99
C GLN A 45 -7.03 -6.62 6.47
N TYR A 46 -7.92 -6.18 5.58
CA TYR A 46 -9.14 -5.47 5.94
C TYR A 46 -9.99 -6.30 6.91
N ASP A 47 -10.29 -7.55 6.57
CA ASP A 47 -11.07 -8.46 7.42
C ASP A 47 -10.40 -8.67 8.79
N TRP A 48 -9.08 -8.80 8.81
CA TRP A 48 -8.34 -8.98 10.05
C TRP A 48 -8.42 -7.74 10.95
N LEU A 49 -8.21 -6.55 10.39
CA LEU A 49 -8.32 -5.27 11.11
C LEU A 49 -9.74 -5.02 11.62
N ALA A 50 -10.75 -5.32 10.81
CA ALA A 50 -12.15 -5.24 11.22
C ALA A 50 -12.45 -6.14 12.43
N ARG A 51 -11.92 -7.38 12.47
CA ARG A 51 -12.04 -8.28 13.63
C ARG A 51 -11.31 -7.77 14.88
N GLN A 52 -10.33 -6.89 14.73
CA GLN A 52 -9.68 -6.20 15.85
C GLN A 52 -10.42 -4.93 16.28
N GLY A 53 -11.55 -4.59 15.65
CA GLY A 53 -12.34 -3.39 15.97
C GLY A 53 -11.74 -2.10 15.41
N ILE A 54 -10.86 -2.20 14.41
CA ILE A 54 -10.29 -1.02 13.74
C ILE A 54 -11.29 -0.45 12.75
N GLU A 55 -11.50 0.87 12.79
CA GLU A 55 -12.36 1.57 11.85
C GLU A 55 -11.87 1.40 10.41
N GLU A 56 -12.82 1.20 9.47
CA GLU A 56 -12.51 0.90 8.07
C GLU A 56 -11.63 1.96 7.41
N VAL A 57 -11.89 3.24 7.68
CA VAL A 57 -11.08 4.35 7.15
C VAL A 57 -9.64 4.29 7.66
N GLU A 58 -9.45 3.96 8.94
CA GLU A 58 -8.11 3.82 9.53
C GLU A 58 -7.39 2.62 8.90
N ALA A 59 -8.09 1.50 8.75
CA ALA A 59 -7.58 0.31 8.09
C ALA A 59 -7.14 0.61 6.66
N ALA A 60 -7.96 1.33 5.89
CA ALA A 60 -7.66 1.71 4.52
C ALA A 60 -6.40 2.56 4.43
N VAL A 61 -6.30 3.63 5.23
CA VAL A 61 -5.10 4.48 5.26
C VAL A 61 -3.85 3.67 5.60
N MET A 62 -3.92 2.76 6.57
CA MET A 62 -2.77 1.93 6.96
C MET A 62 -2.38 0.92 5.88
N ILE A 63 -3.35 0.25 5.25
CA ILE A 63 -3.10 -0.74 4.19
C ILE A 63 -2.50 -0.05 2.96
N HIS A 64 -3.08 1.05 2.49
CA HIS A 64 -2.54 1.80 1.36
C HIS A 64 -1.14 2.36 1.65
N GLY A 65 -0.92 2.87 2.87
CA GLY A 65 0.42 3.28 3.32
C GLY A 65 1.42 2.11 3.29
N ALA A 66 1.02 0.92 3.77
CA ALA A 66 1.87 -0.27 3.77
C ALA A 66 2.21 -0.73 2.36
N VAL A 67 1.25 -0.74 1.43
CA VAL A 67 1.51 -1.04 0.01
C VAL A 67 2.56 -0.08 -0.56
N LEU A 68 2.41 1.22 -0.34
CA LEU A 68 3.35 2.22 -0.86
C LEU A 68 4.77 2.03 -0.31
N VAL A 69 4.90 1.79 1.00
CA VAL A 69 6.20 1.49 1.63
C VAL A 69 6.84 0.25 1.02
N LEU A 70 6.08 -0.83 0.83
CA LEU A 70 6.58 -2.07 0.24
C LEU A 70 6.91 -1.93 -1.26
N SER A 71 6.29 -0.99 -1.95
CA SER A 71 6.50 -0.70 -3.36
C SER A 71 7.72 0.18 -3.66
N GLY A 72 8.46 0.66 -2.65
CA GLY A 72 9.54 1.64 -2.83
C GLY A 72 10.60 1.25 -3.89
N ALA A 73 10.97 -0.03 -3.98
CA ALA A 73 11.89 -0.50 -5.04
C ALA A 73 11.27 -0.38 -6.45
N GLY A 74 9.97 -0.65 -6.59
CA GLY A 74 9.23 -0.48 -7.84
C GLY A 74 9.10 1.00 -8.23
N LEU A 75 8.80 1.88 -7.27
CA LEU A 75 8.71 3.32 -7.51
C LEU A 75 10.06 3.91 -7.95
N ARG A 76 11.18 3.43 -7.39
CA ARG A 76 12.53 3.81 -7.82
C ARG A 76 12.84 3.35 -9.24
N ALA A 77 12.45 2.14 -9.61
CA ALA A 77 12.61 1.64 -10.97
C ALA A 77 11.78 2.46 -11.96
N GLU A 78 10.51 2.72 -11.64
CA GLU A 78 9.63 3.56 -12.46
C GLU A 78 10.18 4.99 -12.62
N ALA A 79 10.69 5.60 -11.56
CA ALA A 79 11.30 6.93 -11.62
C ALA A 79 12.50 6.97 -12.58
N GLN A 80 13.33 5.93 -12.59
CA GLN A 80 14.45 5.79 -13.52
C GLN A 80 13.98 5.61 -14.96
N GLU A 81 13.01 4.73 -15.18
CA GLU A 81 12.44 4.47 -16.52
C GLU A 81 11.78 5.72 -17.13
N LEU A 82 11.08 6.49 -16.31
CA LEU A 82 10.40 7.71 -16.72
C LEU A 82 11.31 8.95 -16.76
N ASN A 83 12.56 8.83 -16.29
CA ASN A 83 13.49 9.95 -16.11
C ASN A 83 12.87 11.10 -15.28
N LEU A 84 12.26 10.76 -14.15
CA LEU A 84 11.64 11.69 -13.21
C LEU A 84 12.32 11.60 -11.83
N PRO A 85 12.29 12.68 -11.02
CA PRO A 85 12.64 12.58 -9.61
C PRO A 85 11.75 11.56 -8.89
N LEU A 86 12.33 10.77 -7.98
CA LEU A 86 11.60 9.76 -7.20
C LEU A 86 10.40 10.38 -6.48
N GLU A 87 10.60 11.57 -5.92
CA GLU A 87 9.59 12.32 -5.18
C GLU A 87 8.36 12.63 -6.04
N THR A 88 8.54 12.78 -7.36
CA THR A 88 7.42 13.00 -8.29
C THR A 88 6.58 11.73 -8.44
N VAL A 89 7.22 10.57 -8.54
CA VAL A 89 6.54 9.27 -8.66
C VAL A 89 5.88 8.89 -7.33
N GLU A 90 6.57 9.06 -6.21
CA GLU A 90 6.01 8.86 -4.87
C GLU A 90 4.81 9.78 -4.60
N TYR A 91 4.91 11.07 -4.97
CA TYR A 91 3.79 12.01 -4.84
C TYR A 91 2.56 11.54 -5.63
N ARG A 92 2.75 11.08 -6.88
CA ARG A 92 1.67 10.55 -7.72
C ARG A 92 1.06 9.29 -7.10
N ALA A 93 1.88 8.37 -6.61
CA ALA A 93 1.41 7.15 -5.98
C ALA A 93 0.60 7.42 -4.70
N VAL A 94 1.07 8.33 -3.85
CA VAL A 94 0.34 8.75 -2.64
C VAL A 94 -0.96 9.47 -3.01
N ARG A 95 -0.97 10.34 -4.02
CA ARG A 95 -2.19 11.01 -4.50
C ARG A 95 -3.21 10.01 -5.03
N ALA A 96 -2.79 9.05 -5.84
CA ALA A 96 -3.67 8.01 -6.36
C ALA A 96 -4.30 7.18 -5.22
N ALA A 97 -3.49 6.75 -4.25
CA ALA A 97 -3.98 6.03 -3.08
C ALA A 97 -4.94 6.88 -2.21
N ALA A 98 -4.66 8.18 -2.08
CA ALA A 98 -5.52 9.08 -1.34
C ALA A 98 -6.86 9.33 -2.02
N ALA A 99 -6.87 9.44 -3.35
CA ALA A 99 -8.08 9.60 -4.15
C ALA A 99 -8.99 8.36 -4.01
N ASP A 100 -8.42 7.16 -4.12
CA ASP A 100 -9.15 5.88 -4.00
C ASP A 100 -9.85 5.74 -2.64
N VAL A 101 -9.12 5.98 -1.55
CA VAL A 101 -9.69 5.97 -0.19
C VAL A 101 -10.69 7.12 0.00
N ALA A 102 -10.44 8.30 -0.55
CA ALA A 102 -11.35 9.43 -0.40
C ALA A 102 -12.68 9.20 -1.11
N GLU A 103 -12.64 8.66 -2.33
CA GLU A 103 -13.83 8.30 -3.11
C GLU A 103 -14.62 7.20 -2.42
N THR A 104 -13.96 6.13 -1.99
CA THR A 104 -14.60 4.97 -1.35
C THR A 104 -15.34 5.34 -0.06
N TYR A 105 -14.77 6.24 0.75
CA TYR A 105 -15.32 6.58 2.07
C TYR A 105 -15.95 7.98 2.15
N GLY A 106 -16.11 8.69 1.04
CA GLY A 106 -16.71 10.03 1.00
C GLY A 106 -15.92 11.08 1.79
N LEU A 107 -14.59 11.00 1.78
CA LEU A 107 -13.70 11.88 2.53
C LEU A 107 -13.09 12.97 1.66
N LYS A 108 -12.50 13.99 2.30
CA LYS A 108 -11.66 14.97 1.59
C LYS A 108 -10.31 14.34 1.26
N GLU A 109 -9.97 14.26 -0.03
CA GLU A 109 -8.70 13.70 -0.51
C GLU A 109 -7.49 14.31 0.20
N ASP A 110 -7.41 15.64 0.34
CA ASP A 110 -6.28 16.30 1.01
C ASP A 110 -6.06 15.82 2.45
N ARG A 111 -7.13 15.43 3.16
CA ARG A 111 -7.03 14.89 4.51
C ARG A 111 -6.44 13.48 4.48
N VAL A 112 -6.87 12.66 3.53
CA VAL A 112 -6.38 11.29 3.34
C VAL A 112 -4.92 11.32 2.87
N PHE A 113 -4.61 12.16 1.89
CA PHE A 113 -3.27 12.40 1.37
C PHE A 113 -2.28 12.67 2.49
N ARG A 114 -2.56 13.66 3.35
CA ARG A 114 -1.67 13.97 4.50
C ARG A 114 -1.46 12.78 5.43
N ARG A 115 -2.49 11.96 5.65
CA ARG A 115 -2.39 10.79 6.53
C ARG A 115 -1.54 9.69 5.90
N ILE A 116 -1.75 9.38 4.62
CA ILE A 116 -0.94 8.39 3.90
C ILE A 116 0.50 8.88 3.77
N SER A 117 0.73 10.14 3.42
CA SER A 117 2.07 10.75 3.39
C SER A 117 2.79 10.62 4.73
N ALA A 118 2.11 10.87 5.85
CA ALA A 118 2.70 10.73 7.17
C ALA A 118 3.08 9.28 7.50
N VAL A 119 2.29 8.30 7.03
CA VAL A 119 2.62 6.88 7.16
C VAL A 119 3.84 6.55 6.32
N VAL A 120 3.85 6.90 5.02
CA VAL A 120 4.97 6.60 4.12
C VAL A 120 6.26 7.24 4.63
N ALA A 121 6.24 8.51 5.01
CA ALA A 121 7.42 9.22 5.52
C ALA A 121 7.97 8.62 6.83
N ALA A 122 7.14 7.96 7.64
CA ALA A 122 7.57 7.34 8.88
C ALA A 122 8.22 5.96 8.70
N TYR A 123 8.11 5.35 7.51
CA TYR A 123 8.45 3.94 7.27
C TYR A 123 9.21 3.68 5.97
N ALA A 124 9.30 4.66 5.05
CA ALA A 124 10.15 4.58 3.88
C ALA A 124 11.61 4.87 4.29
N GLU A 125 12.47 3.87 4.10
CA GLU A 125 13.94 3.98 4.23
C GLU A 125 14.62 4.00 2.85
#